data_AF-A0A0Q8IGS0-F1
#
_entry.id   AF-A0A0Q8IGS0-F1
#
_cell.length_a   1.000
_cell.length_b   1.000
_cell.length_c   1.000
_cell.angle_alpha   90.00
_cell.angle_beta   90.00
_cell.angle_gamma   90.00
#
_symmetry.space_group_name_H-M   'P 1'
#
loop_
_entity.id
_entity.type
_entity.pdbx_description
1 polymer ?
#
loop_
_entity_poly.entity_id
_entity_poly.type
_entity_poly.pdbx_seq_one_letter_code
_entity_poly.pdbx_strand_id
1 'polypeptide(L)'
;MLAAPAAGNDTMAQLGTGGLVFVTNDQIKMASEDLYISPTEVRVTYEFENTSAEDQHILVAFPMPDIQGSGDFMVAVPIHSANYGNGEPIEDPDNLFGFETTFNGAPIDAELHQYVFNNNIDYTKLLKNLGVPLEPFGEATFNALAKLDADDIQNLTRLGLIFSYEFEAGKGPEVDIVPLWTLRSTYSWEATFKPGISDVVHTYRPSVGGTVATTFLPRQDDEDSEQRFADYAKKYCIEDSLVSTLRKQAITQDGWTNYPYYENWISYIWSTGNNWSGSIGKFTLTVDKGHTDNLVSFCGEGVKKIGPTTFQMTATDWWPPYEQELEILLLKKVEDIE
;
A
#
# COMPACT_ATOMS: atom_id res chain seq x y z
N MET A 1 19.59 9.17 -9.37
CA MET A 1 18.12 9.23 -9.22
C MET A 1 17.83 9.15 -7.74
N LEU A 2 17.20 10.16 -7.17
CA LEU A 2 16.72 10.14 -5.79
C LEU A 2 15.21 9.89 -5.89
N ALA A 3 14.75 8.74 -5.41
CA ALA A 3 13.33 8.46 -5.24
C ALA A 3 12.78 9.45 -4.20
N ALA A 4 11.64 10.06 -4.47
CA ALA A 4 10.95 10.84 -3.45
C ALA A 4 10.25 9.86 -2.50
N PRO A 5 10.36 10.04 -1.18
CA PRO A 5 9.68 9.18 -0.22
C PRO A 5 8.16 9.37 -0.35
N ALA A 6 7.44 8.28 -0.62
CA ALA A 6 6.02 8.19 -0.31
C ALA A 6 5.90 7.97 1.21
N ALA A 7 4.94 8.62 1.85
CA ALA A 7 4.79 8.57 3.30
C ALA A 7 3.69 7.55 3.66
N GLY A 8 3.88 6.74 4.70
CA GLY A 8 2.87 5.75 5.12
C GLY A 8 2.85 5.43 6.60
N ASN A 9 3.34 6.34 7.44
CA ASN A 9 3.17 6.29 8.89
C ASN A 9 2.67 7.63 9.39
N ASP A 10 2.01 7.59 10.54
CA ASP A 10 1.59 8.78 11.27
C ASP A 10 2.75 9.77 11.40
N THR A 11 2.44 11.05 11.33
CA THR A 11 3.39 12.12 11.57
C THR A 11 2.64 13.39 11.93
N MET A 12 3.29 14.35 12.58
CA MET A 12 2.65 15.63 12.86
C MET A 12 2.70 16.48 11.61
N ALA A 13 1.74 17.36 11.43
CA ALA A 13 1.67 18.23 10.28
C ALA A 13 1.37 19.69 10.66
N GLN A 14 1.62 20.58 9.72
CA GLN A 14 1.13 21.95 9.71
C GLN A 14 0.50 22.23 8.34
N LEU A 15 -0.57 23.03 8.32
CA LEU A 15 -1.16 23.51 7.07
C LEU A 15 -0.30 24.64 6.48
N GLY A 16 0.31 24.41 5.32
CA GLY A 16 1.05 25.39 4.53
C GLY A 16 0.30 25.82 3.26
N THR A 17 0.85 26.80 2.53
CA THR A 17 0.28 27.30 1.26
C THR A 17 0.19 26.26 0.13
N GLY A 18 0.71 25.04 0.32
CA GLY A 18 0.72 23.95 -0.66
C GLY A 18 0.17 22.61 -0.14
N GLY A 19 -0.52 22.59 1.02
CA GLY A 19 -1.06 21.37 1.64
C GLY A 19 -0.43 21.06 3.00
N LEU A 20 -0.63 19.83 3.48
CA LEU A 20 -0.06 19.33 4.73
C LEU A 20 1.48 19.25 4.64
N VAL A 21 2.17 19.84 5.60
CA VAL A 21 3.62 19.79 5.75
C VAL A 21 3.92 19.01 7.02
N PHE A 22 4.65 17.91 6.91
CA PHE A 22 5.03 17.11 8.07
C PHE A 22 6.07 17.84 8.94
N VAL A 23 5.84 17.87 10.26
CA VAL A 23 6.64 18.57 11.27
C VAL A 23 7.02 17.62 12.40
N THR A 24 8.08 17.96 13.14
CA THR A 24 8.51 17.21 14.33
C THR A 24 8.17 18.00 15.61
N ASN A 25 7.84 17.27 16.68
CA ASN A 25 7.64 17.77 18.05
C ASN A 25 8.51 16.92 18.96
N ASP A 26 9.43 17.55 19.67
CA ASP A 26 10.39 16.87 20.55
C ASP A 26 9.76 16.37 21.86
N GLN A 27 8.56 16.85 22.18
CA GLN A 27 7.81 16.45 23.38
C GLN A 27 6.91 15.24 23.18
N ILE A 28 6.75 14.78 21.93
CA ILE A 28 5.85 13.65 21.60
C ILE A 28 6.68 12.55 21.00
N LYS A 29 6.77 11.45 21.74
CA LYS A 29 7.58 10.29 21.36
C LYS A 29 6.68 9.12 21.03
N MET A 30 7.07 8.35 20.02
CA MET A 30 6.43 7.07 19.73
C MET A 30 6.95 6.02 20.72
N ALA A 31 6.15 5.74 21.75
CA ALA A 31 6.49 4.77 22.79
C ALA A 31 6.36 3.33 22.26
N SER A 32 5.29 3.05 21.50
CA SER A 32 5.14 1.77 20.82
C SER A 32 4.36 1.86 19.52
N GLU A 33 4.61 0.88 18.65
CA GLU A 33 3.84 0.60 17.43
C GLU A 33 3.55 -0.92 17.38
N ASP A 34 2.28 -1.27 17.25
CA ASP A 34 1.79 -2.63 16.98
C ASP A 34 1.08 -2.66 15.63
N LEU A 35 1.79 -3.18 14.63
CA LEU A 35 1.37 -3.27 13.24
C LEU A 35 0.88 -4.68 12.92
N TYR A 36 -0.40 -4.79 12.59
CA TYR A 36 -1.03 -6.01 12.07
C TYR A 36 -1.35 -5.85 10.58
N ILE A 37 -0.93 -6.81 9.77
CA ILE A 37 -1.19 -6.84 8.32
C ILE A 37 -1.74 -8.20 7.91
N SER A 38 -2.83 -8.17 7.16
CA SER A 38 -3.47 -9.32 6.52
C SER A 38 -3.99 -8.95 5.13
N PRO A 39 -4.44 -9.89 4.29
CA PRO A 39 -5.07 -9.57 3.01
C PRO A 39 -6.33 -8.70 3.10
N THR A 40 -6.95 -8.57 4.28
CA THR A 40 -8.25 -7.91 4.44
C THR A 40 -8.21 -6.73 5.39
N GLU A 41 -7.15 -6.57 6.18
CA GLU A 41 -7.02 -5.54 7.20
C GLU A 41 -5.55 -5.20 7.41
N VAL A 42 -5.26 -3.90 7.42
CA VAL A 42 -4.13 -3.32 8.12
C VAL A 42 -4.67 -2.63 9.35
N ARG A 43 -4.09 -2.93 10.51
CA ARG A 43 -4.37 -2.25 11.76
C ARG A 43 -3.07 -1.83 12.40
N VAL A 44 -2.97 -0.56 12.79
CA VAL A 44 -1.80 -0.02 13.46
C VAL A 44 -2.24 0.63 14.76
N THR A 45 -1.64 0.21 15.87
CA THR A 45 -1.84 0.83 17.18
C THR A 45 -0.56 1.54 17.58
N TYR A 46 -0.64 2.84 17.78
CA TYR A 46 0.44 3.66 18.29
C TYR A 46 0.17 4.05 19.75
N GLU A 47 1.19 3.95 20.60
CA GLU A 47 1.22 4.63 21.89
C GLU A 47 2.17 5.83 21.76
N PHE A 48 1.64 7.03 21.92
CA PHE A 48 2.41 8.26 21.94
C PHE A 48 2.56 8.78 23.37
N GLU A 49 3.78 9.08 23.78
CA GLU A 49 4.09 9.71 25.07
C GLU A 49 4.30 11.21 24.89
N ASN A 50 3.45 12.01 25.54
CA ASN A 50 3.76 13.41 25.83
C ASN A 50 4.68 13.49 27.05
N THR A 51 5.96 13.81 26.81
CA THR A 51 7.00 13.89 27.84
C THR A 51 7.01 15.22 28.59
N SER A 52 6.19 16.18 28.19
CA SER A 52 6.07 17.48 28.84
C SER A 52 5.03 17.47 29.97
N ALA A 53 5.02 18.52 30.81
CA ALA A 53 4.01 18.70 31.86
C ALA A 53 2.75 19.43 31.36
N GLU A 54 2.71 19.83 30.10
CA GLU A 54 1.65 20.64 29.49
C GLU A 54 0.95 19.86 28.38
N ASP A 55 -0.31 20.19 28.14
CA ASP A 55 -1.06 19.64 27.01
C ASP A 55 -0.41 20.08 25.69
N GLN A 56 -0.24 19.15 24.76
CA GLN A 56 0.26 19.41 23.42
C GLN A 56 -0.88 19.32 22.41
N HIS A 57 -1.14 20.42 21.70
CA HIS A 57 -2.15 20.47 20.65
C HIS A 57 -1.49 20.26 19.30
N ILE A 58 -1.91 19.22 18.58
CA ILE A 58 -1.17 18.68 17.44
C ILE A 58 -2.13 18.35 16.31
N LEU A 59 -1.80 18.80 15.11
CA LEU A 59 -2.37 18.27 13.88
C LEU A 59 -1.61 17.01 13.50
N VAL A 60 -2.28 15.86 13.55
CA VAL A 60 -1.75 14.57 13.11
C VAL A 60 -2.16 14.35 11.66
N ALA A 61 -1.27 13.73 10.89
CA ALA A 61 -1.52 13.36 9.51
C ALA A 61 -1.05 11.92 9.25
N PHE A 62 -1.95 11.13 8.67
CA PHE A 62 -1.70 9.76 8.24
C PHE A 62 -1.76 9.68 6.70
N PRO A 63 -0.61 9.59 6.03
CA PRO A 63 -0.56 9.41 4.58
C PRO A 63 -0.89 7.96 4.20
N MET A 64 -1.71 7.81 3.16
CA MET A 64 -2.07 6.51 2.59
C MET A 64 -1.10 6.12 1.48
N PRO A 65 -0.98 4.82 1.14
CA PRO A 65 -0.20 4.38 0.00
C PRO A 65 -0.59 5.11 -1.30
N ASP A 66 0.42 5.56 -2.04
CA ASP A 66 0.25 6.16 -3.37
C ASP A 66 -0.45 5.18 -4.32
N ILE A 67 -1.41 5.66 -5.10
CA ILE A 67 -2.04 4.88 -6.17
C ILE A 67 -1.60 5.42 -7.52
N GLN A 68 -0.82 4.62 -8.24
CA GLN A 68 -0.21 5.02 -9.51
C GLN A 68 -0.93 4.39 -10.71
N GLY A 69 -1.48 5.22 -11.60
CA GLY A 69 -2.01 4.75 -12.89
C GLY A 69 -0.92 4.14 -13.77
N SER A 70 -1.25 3.04 -14.46
CA SER A 70 -0.36 2.38 -15.41
C SER A 70 -1.16 1.58 -16.46
N GLY A 71 -0.52 1.23 -17.58
CA GLY A 71 -1.12 0.36 -18.59
C GLY A 71 -1.25 -1.10 -18.14
N ASP A 72 -0.39 -1.50 -17.19
CA ASP A 72 -0.40 -2.81 -16.53
C ASP A 72 -0.83 -2.63 -15.07
N PHE A 73 -2.00 -2.01 -14.84
CA PHE A 73 -2.47 -1.71 -13.49
C PHE A 73 -2.82 -3.01 -12.75
N MET A 74 -1.88 -3.54 -11.97
CA MET A 74 -2.01 -4.77 -11.18
C MET A 74 -2.34 -4.50 -9.70
N VAL A 75 -2.78 -3.29 -9.38
CA VAL A 75 -3.11 -2.85 -8.01
C VAL A 75 -4.60 -3.08 -7.77
N ALA A 76 -4.95 -3.81 -6.72
CA ALA A 76 -6.34 -3.97 -6.30
C ALA A 76 -6.68 -2.88 -5.28
N VAL A 77 -7.48 -1.90 -5.68
CA VAL A 77 -7.96 -0.87 -4.76
C VAL A 77 -9.22 -1.38 -4.06
N PRO A 78 -9.29 -1.38 -2.71
CA PRO A 78 -10.34 -2.07 -1.98
C PRO A 78 -11.77 -1.68 -2.36
N ILE A 79 -12.03 -0.39 -2.62
CA ILE A 79 -13.38 0.09 -2.97
C ILE A 79 -13.93 -0.53 -4.27
N HIS A 80 -13.07 -0.96 -5.20
CA HIS A 80 -13.47 -1.62 -6.46
C HIS A 80 -13.30 -3.15 -6.42
N SER A 81 -12.78 -3.69 -5.32
CA SER A 81 -12.42 -5.10 -5.21
C SER A 81 -13.53 -5.90 -4.54
N ALA A 82 -14.63 -6.16 -5.26
CA ALA A 82 -15.74 -7.00 -4.76
C ALA A 82 -15.33 -8.45 -4.42
N ASN A 83 -14.14 -8.90 -4.81
CA ASN A 83 -13.68 -10.29 -4.72
C ASN A 83 -12.65 -10.55 -3.61
N TYR A 84 -12.27 -9.55 -2.79
CA TYR A 84 -11.29 -9.74 -1.72
C TYR A 84 -11.90 -9.57 -0.33
N GLY A 85 -12.11 -10.70 0.33
CA GLY A 85 -12.66 -10.78 1.69
C GLY A 85 -14.17 -10.58 1.70
N ASN A 86 -14.85 -11.20 2.66
CA ASN A 86 -16.29 -11.03 2.87
C ASN A 86 -16.63 -9.64 3.46
N GLY A 87 -15.90 -8.60 3.05
CA GLY A 87 -15.95 -7.28 3.65
C GLY A 87 -17.17 -6.50 3.17
N GLU A 88 -17.80 -5.79 4.10
CA GLU A 88 -18.87 -4.83 3.77
C GLU A 88 -18.39 -3.84 2.71
N PRO A 89 -19.26 -3.38 1.79
CA PRO A 89 -18.90 -2.37 0.81
C PRO A 89 -18.34 -1.11 1.48
N ILE A 90 -17.33 -0.50 0.87
CA ILE A 90 -16.92 0.86 1.25
C ILE A 90 -17.96 1.80 0.65
N GLU A 91 -18.68 2.55 1.50
CA GLU A 91 -19.79 3.41 1.07
C GLU A 91 -19.32 4.81 0.61
N ASP A 92 -18.24 5.31 1.19
CA ASP A 92 -17.67 6.61 0.85
C ASP A 92 -16.78 6.49 -0.40
N PRO A 93 -17.15 7.10 -1.54
CA PRO A 93 -16.42 7.00 -2.80
C PRO A 93 -15.01 7.63 -2.74
N ASP A 94 -14.74 8.53 -1.80
CA ASP A 94 -13.44 9.18 -1.67
C ASP A 94 -12.50 8.40 -0.72
N ASN A 95 -13.06 7.60 0.21
CA ASN A 95 -12.32 6.76 1.14
C ASN A 95 -11.94 5.39 0.52
N LEU A 96 -11.05 5.41 -0.48
CA LEU A 96 -10.73 4.25 -1.32
C LEU A 96 -10.26 2.97 -0.57
N PHE A 97 -9.79 3.11 0.67
CA PHE A 97 -9.28 2.01 1.50
C PHE A 97 -10.14 1.72 2.74
N GLY A 98 -11.22 2.48 2.99
CA GLY A 98 -12.02 2.35 4.20
C GLY A 98 -11.22 2.69 5.47
N PHE A 99 -10.43 3.77 5.44
CA PHE A 99 -9.67 4.26 6.57
C PHE A 99 -10.60 4.73 7.69
N GLU A 100 -10.29 4.28 8.90
CA GLU A 100 -10.91 4.71 10.15
C GLU A 100 -9.81 4.94 11.19
N THR A 101 -10.03 5.88 12.10
CA THR A 101 -9.08 6.17 13.17
C THR A 101 -9.76 6.50 14.50
N THR A 102 -9.10 6.12 15.59
CA THR A 102 -9.52 6.44 16.96
C THR A 102 -8.39 7.07 17.75
N PHE A 103 -8.74 7.97 18.68
CA PHE A 103 -7.83 8.56 19.65
C PHE A 103 -8.35 8.27 21.05
N ASN A 104 -7.54 7.60 21.88
CA ASN A 104 -7.92 7.14 23.22
C ASN A 104 -9.26 6.37 23.23
N GLY A 105 -9.47 5.52 22.20
CA GLY A 105 -10.66 4.70 22.02
C GLY A 105 -11.90 5.41 21.49
N ALA A 106 -11.84 6.73 21.25
CA ALA A 106 -12.93 7.48 20.65
C ALA A 106 -12.71 7.63 19.13
N PRO A 107 -13.71 7.38 18.26
CA PRO A 107 -13.61 7.63 16.83
C PRO A 107 -13.32 9.10 16.52
N ILE A 108 -12.52 9.33 15.47
CA ILE A 108 -12.20 10.67 14.98
C ILE A 108 -12.76 10.83 13.56
N ASP A 109 -13.35 11.99 13.30
CA ASP A 109 -13.68 12.42 11.94
C ASP A 109 -12.42 13.07 11.32
N ALA A 110 -11.72 12.31 10.48
CA ALA A 110 -10.47 12.75 9.87
C ALA A 110 -10.72 13.41 8.49
N GLU A 111 -10.08 14.55 8.25
CA GLU A 111 -10.18 15.25 6.98
C GLU A 111 -9.31 14.57 5.92
N LEU A 112 -9.89 14.18 4.78
CA LEU A 112 -9.19 13.61 3.64
C LEU A 112 -8.63 14.69 2.72
N HIS A 113 -7.33 14.65 2.48
CA HIS A 113 -6.60 15.48 1.53
C HIS A 113 -6.09 14.64 0.37
N GLN A 114 -6.44 15.01 -0.86
CA GLN A 114 -6.04 14.30 -2.07
C GLN A 114 -5.35 15.20 -3.10
N TYR A 115 -4.25 14.70 -3.65
CA TYR A 115 -3.44 15.40 -4.64
C TYR A 115 -3.00 14.45 -5.74
N VAL A 116 -2.94 14.98 -6.96
CA VAL A 116 -2.48 14.25 -8.14
C VAL A 116 -1.13 14.76 -8.58
N PHE A 117 -0.18 13.85 -8.71
CA PHE A 117 1.17 14.11 -9.16
C PHE A 117 1.52 13.33 -10.41
N ASN A 118 2.39 13.90 -11.23
CA ASN A 118 3.18 13.14 -12.19
C ASN A 118 4.58 13.73 -12.25
N ASN A 119 5.62 12.88 -12.16
CA ASN A 119 7.01 13.32 -12.05
C ASN A 119 7.21 14.41 -10.96
N ASN A 120 6.54 14.27 -9.81
CA ASN A 120 6.52 15.21 -8.69
C ASN A 120 5.97 16.62 -9.00
N ILE A 121 5.25 16.80 -10.10
CA ILE A 121 4.52 18.04 -10.40
C ILE A 121 3.05 17.83 -10.04
N ASP A 122 2.48 18.76 -9.26
CA ASP A 122 1.06 18.75 -8.86
C ASP A 122 0.16 19.18 -10.03
N TYR A 123 -0.74 18.29 -10.43
CA TYR A 123 -1.75 18.50 -11.47
C TYR A 123 -3.20 18.44 -10.94
N THR A 124 -3.38 18.48 -9.61
CA THR A 124 -4.70 18.37 -8.95
C THR A 124 -5.71 19.37 -9.49
N LYS A 125 -5.31 20.65 -9.59
CA LYS A 125 -6.19 21.71 -10.10
C LYS A 125 -6.54 21.51 -11.57
N LEU A 126 -5.63 20.96 -12.37
CA LEU A 126 -5.86 20.70 -13.78
C LEU A 126 -6.97 19.65 -13.94
N LEU A 127 -6.83 18.49 -13.29
CA LEU A 127 -7.83 17.42 -13.40
C LEU A 127 -9.21 17.86 -12.86
N LYS A 128 -9.23 18.57 -11.72
CA LYS A 128 -10.49 19.13 -11.17
C LYS A 128 -11.17 20.09 -12.16
N ASN A 129 -10.41 20.97 -12.83
CA ASN A 129 -10.97 21.91 -13.80
C ASN A 129 -11.51 21.20 -15.06
N LEU A 130 -10.91 20.07 -15.45
CA LEU A 130 -11.37 19.23 -16.56
C LEU A 130 -12.52 18.29 -16.18
N GLY A 131 -12.92 18.26 -14.90
CA GLY A 131 -13.95 17.33 -14.41
C GLY A 131 -13.51 15.87 -14.44
N VAL A 132 -12.20 15.61 -14.44
CA VAL A 132 -11.62 14.27 -14.37
C VAL A 132 -11.44 13.89 -12.89
N PRO A 133 -12.00 12.77 -12.41
CA PRO A 133 -11.75 12.28 -11.05
C PRO A 133 -10.26 12.09 -10.78
N LEU A 134 -9.85 12.26 -9.52
CA LEU A 134 -8.43 12.15 -9.13
C LEU A 134 -7.93 10.71 -9.08
N GLU A 135 -8.83 9.75 -8.91
CA GLU A 135 -8.55 8.32 -8.97
C GLU A 135 -8.09 7.92 -10.40
N PRO A 136 -6.88 7.38 -10.61
CA PRO A 136 -6.35 7.06 -11.94
C PRO A 136 -6.94 5.79 -12.60
N PHE A 137 -8.11 5.32 -12.16
CA PHE A 137 -8.76 4.11 -12.65
C PHE A 137 -10.27 4.19 -12.35
N GLY A 138 -10.99 3.12 -12.67
CA GLY A 138 -12.44 3.06 -12.48
C GLY A 138 -13.24 3.70 -13.62
N GLU A 139 -14.49 3.27 -13.74
CA GLU A 139 -15.37 3.64 -14.86
C GLU A 139 -15.60 5.16 -14.94
N ALA A 140 -15.69 5.84 -13.79
CA ALA A 140 -15.91 7.28 -13.72
C ALA A 140 -14.76 8.07 -14.38
N THR A 141 -13.51 7.67 -14.12
CA THR A 141 -12.32 8.32 -14.71
C THR A 141 -12.23 8.08 -16.20
N PHE A 142 -12.41 6.84 -16.65
CA PHE A 142 -12.38 6.53 -18.09
C PHE A 142 -13.50 7.25 -18.84
N ASN A 143 -14.71 7.28 -18.29
CA ASN A 143 -15.84 8.01 -18.87
C ASN A 143 -15.62 9.53 -18.92
N ALA A 144 -14.90 10.11 -17.95
CA ALA A 144 -14.56 11.53 -17.95
C ALA A 144 -13.51 11.84 -19.03
N LEU A 145 -12.45 11.03 -19.11
CA LEU A 145 -11.40 11.17 -20.13
C LEU A 145 -11.94 11.02 -21.55
N ALA A 146 -12.84 10.06 -21.79
CA ALA A 146 -13.45 9.84 -23.11
C ALA A 146 -14.34 11.00 -23.59
N LYS A 147 -14.72 11.94 -22.71
CA LYS A 147 -15.53 13.13 -23.03
C LYS A 147 -14.70 14.38 -23.28
N LEU A 148 -13.40 14.34 -23.00
CA LEU A 148 -12.51 15.48 -23.24
C LEU A 148 -12.36 15.73 -24.75
N ASP A 149 -12.15 17.00 -25.12
CA ASP A 149 -11.85 17.34 -26.49
C ASP A 149 -10.39 17.01 -26.87
N ALA A 150 -10.07 17.12 -28.16
CA ALA A 150 -8.75 16.75 -28.66
C ALA A 150 -7.62 17.64 -28.10
N ASP A 151 -7.91 18.90 -27.77
CA ASP A 151 -6.91 19.84 -27.24
C ASP A 151 -6.56 19.47 -25.79
N ASP A 152 -7.57 19.12 -24.98
CA ASP A 152 -7.39 18.64 -23.60
C ASP A 152 -6.64 17.31 -23.56
N ILE A 153 -7.02 16.35 -24.42
CA ILE A 153 -6.31 15.07 -24.54
C ILE A 153 -4.83 15.30 -24.93
N GLN A 154 -4.57 16.12 -25.95
CA GLN A 154 -3.20 16.43 -26.35
C GLN A 154 -2.40 17.10 -25.22
N ASN A 155 -3.04 18.00 -24.46
CA ASN A 155 -2.40 18.65 -23.31
C ASN A 155 -2.05 17.64 -22.21
N LEU A 156 -2.98 16.75 -21.83
CA LEU A 156 -2.72 15.71 -20.84
C LEU A 156 -1.62 14.74 -21.29
N THR A 157 -1.59 14.33 -22.57
CA THR A 157 -0.52 13.49 -23.13
C THR A 157 0.83 14.22 -23.06
N ARG A 158 0.88 15.51 -23.42
CA ARG A 158 2.12 16.32 -23.36
C ARG A 158 2.65 16.46 -21.93
N LEU A 159 1.76 16.50 -20.94
CA LEU A 159 2.10 16.53 -19.51
C LEU A 159 2.44 15.14 -18.95
N GLY A 160 2.34 14.09 -19.79
CA GLY A 160 2.58 12.70 -19.41
C GLY A 160 1.53 12.14 -18.45
N LEU A 161 0.36 12.79 -18.32
CA LEU A 161 -0.71 12.37 -17.42
C LEU A 161 -1.53 11.22 -18.02
N ILE A 162 -1.56 11.10 -19.35
CA ILE A 162 -2.19 9.98 -20.04
C ILE A 162 -1.31 9.47 -21.17
N PHE A 163 -1.50 8.21 -21.50
CA PHE A 163 -1.02 7.60 -22.74
C PHE A 163 -2.21 7.09 -23.53
N SER A 164 -2.18 7.27 -24.85
CA SER A 164 -3.22 6.78 -25.74
C SER A 164 -2.63 5.77 -26.71
N TYR A 165 -3.32 4.66 -26.93
CA TYR A 165 -2.95 3.70 -27.97
C TYR A 165 -4.18 3.30 -28.78
N GLU A 166 -3.96 3.14 -30.08
CA GLU A 166 -4.97 2.66 -31.01
C GLU A 166 -4.93 1.13 -31.06
N PHE A 167 -6.09 0.49 -30.99
CA PHE A 167 -6.25 -0.93 -31.19
C PHE A 167 -7.47 -1.21 -32.08
N GLU A 168 -7.49 -2.39 -32.71
CA GLU A 168 -8.57 -2.82 -33.61
C GLU A 168 -9.24 -4.06 -33.02
N ALA A 169 -10.42 -3.88 -32.40
CA ALA A 169 -11.23 -4.97 -31.85
C ALA A 169 -12.37 -5.40 -32.78
N GLY A 170 -12.22 -5.19 -34.09
CA GLY A 170 -13.18 -5.63 -35.11
C GLY A 170 -14.38 -4.71 -35.30
N LYS A 171 -14.41 -3.54 -34.65
CA LYS A 171 -15.41 -2.47 -34.83
C LYS A 171 -14.82 -1.20 -35.49
N GLY A 172 -13.57 -1.27 -35.95
CA GLY A 172 -12.77 -0.13 -36.41
C GLY A 172 -11.73 0.30 -35.35
N PRO A 173 -10.97 1.36 -35.64
CA PRO A 173 -9.91 1.82 -34.75
C PRO A 173 -10.53 2.39 -33.47
N GLU A 174 -10.18 1.78 -32.35
CA GLU A 174 -10.55 2.20 -30.99
C GLU A 174 -9.33 2.83 -30.33
N VAL A 175 -9.51 3.96 -29.64
CA VAL A 175 -8.44 4.62 -28.88
C VAL A 175 -8.69 4.36 -27.42
N ASP A 176 -7.74 3.68 -26.77
CA ASP A 176 -7.75 3.54 -25.32
C ASP A 176 -6.94 4.66 -24.68
N ILE A 177 -7.38 5.15 -23.52
CA ILE A 177 -6.68 6.19 -22.75
C ILE A 177 -6.30 5.59 -21.39
N VAL A 178 -5.00 5.56 -21.12
CA VAL A 178 -4.41 5.05 -19.90
C VAL A 178 -3.98 6.22 -19.01
N PRO A 179 -4.58 6.41 -17.83
CA PRO A 179 -4.08 7.32 -16.80
C PRO A 179 -2.68 6.91 -16.32
N LEU A 180 -1.80 7.89 -16.17
CA LEU A 180 -0.40 7.70 -15.73
C LEU A 180 -0.04 8.54 -14.51
N TRP A 181 -1.00 9.17 -13.84
CA TRP A 181 -0.73 9.98 -12.66
C TRP A 181 -0.77 9.17 -11.37
N THR A 182 -0.09 9.69 -10.34
CA THR A 182 -0.14 9.21 -8.96
C THR A 182 -1.20 9.98 -8.18
N LEU A 183 -2.15 9.28 -7.58
CA LEU A 183 -2.99 9.82 -6.52
C LEU A 183 -2.28 9.62 -5.18
N ARG A 184 -2.12 10.71 -4.42
CA ARG A 184 -1.67 10.70 -3.03
C ARG A 184 -2.82 11.13 -2.13
N SER A 185 -3.05 10.37 -1.07
CA SER A 185 -4.10 10.64 -0.10
C SER A 185 -3.50 10.77 1.30
N THR A 186 -4.01 11.70 2.11
CA THR A 186 -3.59 11.88 3.50
C THR A 186 -4.79 12.25 4.34
N TYR A 187 -4.98 11.55 5.45
CA TYR A 187 -5.98 11.90 6.46
C TYR A 187 -5.34 12.79 7.52
N SER A 188 -6.04 13.81 7.99
CA SER A 188 -5.55 14.65 9.09
C SER A 188 -6.62 14.96 10.13
N TRP A 189 -6.20 15.10 11.38
CA TRP A 189 -7.07 15.51 12.48
C TRP A 189 -6.29 16.23 13.57
N GLU A 190 -6.97 17.05 14.35
CA GLU A 190 -6.38 17.68 15.54
C GLU A 190 -6.61 16.81 16.78
N ALA A 191 -5.58 16.67 17.61
CA ALA A 191 -5.66 15.98 18.88
C ALA A 191 -4.92 16.75 19.99
N THR A 192 -5.36 16.56 21.23
CA THR A 192 -4.69 17.10 22.41
C THR A 192 -4.07 15.95 23.19
N PHE A 193 -2.75 15.87 23.16
CA PHE A 193 -1.97 14.89 23.90
C PHE A 193 -1.69 15.45 25.29
N LYS A 194 -2.37 14.89 26.30
CA LYS A 194 -2.12 15.22 27.71
C LYS A 194 -0.80 14.58 28.17
N PRO A 195 -0.15 15.09 29.23
CA PRO A 195 1.03 14.46 29.81
C PRO A 195 0.83 12.95 30.04
N GLY A 196 1.76 12.13 29.56
CA GLY A 196 1.68 10.66 29.58
C GLY A 196 1.30 10.04 28.24
N ILE A 197 0.70 8.84 28.29
CA ILE A 197 0.40 8.02 27.10
C ILE A 197 -0.96 8.39 26.49
N SER A 198 -1.01 8.46 25.17
CA SER A 198 -2.23 8.47 24.37
C SER A 198 -2.18 7.39 23.29
N ASP A 199 -3.32 6.76 23.05
CA ASP A 199 -3.46 5.71 22.05
C ASP A 199 -4.03 6.28 20.75
N VAL A 200 -3.43 5.92 19.61
CA VAL A 200 -3.99 6.15 18.27
C VAL A 200 -4.11 4.80 17.58
N VAL A 201 -5.28 4.50 17.02
CA VAL A 201 -5.50 3.25 16.26
C VAL A 201 -5.99 3.59 14.88
N HIS A 202 -5.36 3.02 13.86
CA HIS A 202 -5.80 3.08 12.47
C HIS A 202 -6.23 1.72 11.99
N THR A 203 -7.28 1.69 11.18
CA THR A 203 -7.71 0.50 10.44
C THR A 203 -8.04 0.87 9.01
N TYR A 204 -7.58 0.08 8.06
CA TYR A 204 -7.94 0.20 6.65
C TYR A 204 -7.71 -1.13 5.93
N ARG A 205 -8.23 -1.26 4.71
CA ARG A 205 -8.00 -2.45 3.87
C ARG A 205 -6.75 -2.23 3.01
N PRO A 206 -5.80 -3.18 2.92
CA PRO A 206 -4.63 -3.00 2.07
C PRO A 206 -4.98 -3.17 0.59
N SER A 207 -4.16 -2.57 -0.27
CA SER A 207 -4.12 -2.98 -1.67
C SER A 207 -3.40 -4.33 -1.79
N VAL A 208 -4.07 -5.30 -2.41
CA VAL A 208 -3.52 -6.64 -2.64
C VAL A 208 -3.32 -6.85 -4.13
N GLY A 209 -2.09 -6.67 -4.61
CA GLY A 209 -1.76 -7.02 -5.99
C GLY A 209 -1.57 -8.53 -6.14
N GLY A 210 -1.50 -9.03 -7.38
CA GLY A 210 -1.23 -10.44 -7.61
C GLY A 210 -1.08 -10.86 -9.07
N THR A 211 -0.61 -12.08 -9.28
CA THR A 211 -0.68 -12.81 -10.56
C THR A 211 -1.66 -13.98 -10.45
N VAL A 212 -1.85 -14.68 -11.57
CA VAL A 212 -2.67 -15.91 -11.66
C VAL A 212 -1.88 -17.20 -11.42
N ALA A 213 -0.57 -17.14 -11.15
CA ALA A 213 0.28 -18.32 -11.01
C ALA A 213 1.55 -18.03 -10.20
N THR A 214 2.29 -19.07 -9.83
CA THR A 214 3.66 -18.92 -9.30
C THR A 214 4.65 -18.80 -10.46
N THR A 215 5.28 -17.64 -10.57
CA THR A 215 6.11 -17.16 -11.68
C THR A 215 7.58 -16.90 -11.30
N PHE A 216 7.87 -16.80 -10.00
CA PHE A 216 9.20 -16.43 -9.51
C PHE A 216 10.19 -17.60 -9.37
N LEU A 217 9.73 -18.85 -9.43
CA LEU A 217 10.61 -20.00 -9.30
C LEU A 217 11.47 -20.17 -10.57
N PRO A 218 12.79 -20.40 -10.41
CA PRO A 218 13.70 -20.46 -11.54
C PRO A 218 13.42 -21.73 -12.36
N ARG A 219 13.41 -21.57 -13.69
CA ARG A 219 13.27 -22.64 -14.66
C ARG A 219 14.66 -23.08 -15.12
N GLN A 220 14.76 -24.35 -15.51
CA GLN A 220 16.02 -24.89 -16.01
C GLN A 220 16.40 -24.19 -17.33
N ASP A 221 17.67 -23.81 -17.46
CA ASP A 221 18.25 -23.17 -18.65
C ASP A 221 17.58 -21.85 -19.07
N ASP A 222 17.09 -21.06 -18.10
CA ASP A 222 16.42 -19.77 -18.31
C ASP A 222 16.99 -18.68 -17.37
N GLU A 223 17.97 -17.92 -17.88
CA GLU A 223 18.67 -16.85 -17.17
C GLU A 223 17.72 -15.75 -16.65
N ASP A 224 16.66 -15.42 -17.41
CA ASP A 224 15.68 -14.40 -16.99
C ASP A 224 14.89 -14.86 -15.76
N SER A 225 14.59 -16.16 -15.66
CA SER A 225 13.94 -16.72 -14.48
C SER A 225 14.84 -16.76 -13.24
N GLU A 226 16.15 -16.95 -13.44
CA GLU A 226 17.12 -16.86 -12.35
C GLU A 226 17.23 -15.44 -11.81
N GLN A 227 17.28 -14.45 -12.71
CA GLN A 227 17.27 -13.04 -12.32
C GLN A 227 15.98 -12.66 -11.58
N ARG A 228 14.82 -13.08 -12.10
CA ARG A 228 13.52 -12.86 -11.42
C ARG A 228 13.51 -13.50 -10.03
N PHE A 229 14.01 -14.72 -9.89
CA PHE A 229 14.12 -15.37 -8.59
C PHE A 229 15.01 -14.57 -7.64
N ALA A 230 16.16 -14.09 -8.10
CA ALA A 230 17.06 -13.27 -7.29
C ALA A 230 16.40 -11.96 -6.81
N ASP A 231 15.65 -11.30 -7.69
CA ASP A 231 14.92 -10.07 -7.37
C ASP A 231 13.82 -10.34 -6.32
N TYR A 232 13.06 -11.43 -6.49
CA TYR A 232 12.04 -11.86 -5.53
C TYR A 232 12.65 -12.29 -4.19
N ALA A 233 13.75 -13.04 -4.21
CA ALA A 233 14.43 -13.47 -3.00
C ALA A 233 14.97 -12.29 -2.20
N LYS A 234 15.49 -11.27 -2.89
CA LYS A 234 15.90 -10.00 -2.26
C LYS A 234 14.69 -9.21 -1.73
N LYS A 235 13.61 -9.10 -2.50
CA LYS A 235 12.44 -8.29 -2.17
C LYS A 235 11.63 -8.86 -1.01
N TYR A 236 11.37 -10.17 -1.01
CA TYR A 236 10.47 -10.85 -0.07
C TYR A 236 11.19 -11.77 0.92
N CYS A 237 12.53 -11.75 0.94
CA CYS A 237 13.35 -12.62 1.78
C CYS A 237 12.99 -14.11 1.64
N ILE A 238 12.90 -14.59 0.40
CA ILE A 238 12.51 -15.97 0.09
C ILE A 238 13.56 -16.94 0.63
N GLU A 239 13.14 -17.80 1.55
CA GLU A 239 13.99 -18.84 2.12
C GLU A 239 13.99 -20.13 1.29
N ASP A 240 15.08 -20.89 1.38
CA ASP A 240 15.19 -22.24 0.81
C ASP A 240 14.08 -23.19 1.28
N SER A 241 13.57 -22.98 2.50
CA SER A 241 12.48 -23.74 3.11
C SER A 241 11.18 -23.58 2.31
N LEU A 242 10.87 -22.36 1.89
CA LEU A 242 9.70 -22.02 1.08
C LEU A 242 9.85 -22.60 -0.34
N VAL A 243 11.01 -22.41 -0.96
CA VAL A 243 11.32 -22.98 -2.29
C VAL A 243 11.20 -24.50 -2.28
N SER A 244 11.74 -25.15 -1.25
CA SER A 244 11.64 -26.61 -1.08
C SER A 244 10.20 -27.08 -0.90
N THR A 245 9.38 -26.30 -0.20
CA THR A 245 7.95 -26.60 -0.02
C THR A 245 7.19 -26.52 -1.34
N LEU A 246 7.43 -25.47 -2.13
CA LEU A 246 6.82 -25.31 -3.45
C LEU A 246 7.25 -26.42 -4.42
N ARG A 247 8.56 -26.72 -4.50
CA ARG A 247 9.09 -27.78 -5.37
C ARG A 247 8.50 -29.16 -5.08
N LYS A 248 8.13 -29.46 -3.83
CA LYS A 248 7.44 -30.71 -3.47
C LYS A 248 6.00 -30.79 -3.98
N GLN A 249 5.39 -29.64 -4.27
CA GLN A 249 4.03 -29.53 -4.80
C GLN A 249 4.02 -29.22 -6.30
N ALA A 250 5.16 -29.34 -6.97
CA ALA A 250 5.27 -29.14 -8.40
C ALA A 250 4.36 -30.11 -9.17
N ILE A 251 3.54 -29.56 -10.06
CA ILE A 251 2.69 -30.30 -10.98
C ILE A 251 3.36 -30.21 -12.35
N THR A 252 3.95 -31.31 -12.82
CA THR A 252 4.61 -31.35 -14.13
C THR A 252 3.71 -32.01 -15.17
N GLN A 253 3.32 -31.24 -16.18
CA GLN A 253 2.48 -31.69 -17.30
C GLN A 253 2.99 -31.10 -18.62
N ASP A 254 3.06 -31.93 -19.67
CA ASP A 254 3.43 -31.52 -21.03
C ASP A 254 4.74 -30.70 -21.14
N GLY A 255 5.71 -31.00 -20.27
CA GLY A 255 7.01 -30.30 -20.21
C GLY A 255 6.99 -28.98 -19.43
N TRP A 256 5.85 -28.61 -18.85
CA TRP A 256 5.68 -27.44 -18.00
C TRP A 256 5.57 -27.85 -16.53
N THR A 257 6.18 -27.06 -15.64
CA THR A 257 5.99 -27.21 -14.19
C THR A 257 5.14 -26.05 -13.70
N ASN A 258 4.02 -26.37 -13.06
CA ASN A 258 3.16 -25.41 -12.38
C ASN A 258 3.13 -25.71 -10.87
N TYR A 259 2.60 -24.78 -10.09
CA TYR A 259 2.43 -24.89 -8.66
C TYR A 259 0.97 -24.63 -8.31
N PRO A 260 0.40 -25.30 -7.30
CA PRO A 260 -0.99 -25.08 -6.87
C PRO A 260 -1.14 -23.80 -6.05
N TYR A 261 -0.45 -22.73 -6.47
CA TYR A 261 -0.40 -21.45 -5.80
C TYR A 261 -0.36 -20.31 -6.82
N TYR A 262 -1.06 -19.22 -6.50
CA TYR A 262 -0.91 -17.94 -7.18
C TYR A 262 -0.34 -16.89 -6.21
N GLU A 263 0.36 -15.91 -6.77
CA GLU A 263 1.04 -14.89 -5.99
C GLU A 263 0.09 -13.72 -5.68
N ASN A 264 0.11 -13.28 -4.44
CA ASN A 264 -0.43 -12.01 -4.00
C ASN A 264 0.67 -11.24 -3.26
N TRP A 265 0.60 -9.92 -3.30
CA TRP A 265 1.56 -9.06 -2.62
C TRP A 265 0.91 -7.87 -1.95
N ILE A 266 1.45 -7.53 -0.78
CA ILE A 266 1.10 -6.37 0.01
C ILE A 266 2.39 -5.60 0.27
N SER A 267 2.38 -4.31 -0.05
CA SER A 267 3.46 -3.38 0.25
C SER A 267 2.99 -2.45 1.37
N TYR A 268 3.80 -2.29 2.41
CA TYR A 268 3.53 -1.39 3.53
C TYR A 268 4.72 -0.49 3.78
N ILE A 269 4.47 0.81 3.86
CA ILE A 269 5.52 1.82 4.05
C ILE A 269 5.78 2.00 5.55
N TRP A 270 6.85 1.38 6.05
CA TRP A 270 7.25 1.54 7.45
C TRP A 270 8.42 2.51 7.65
N SER A 271 9.15 2.87 6.59
CA SER A 271 10.39 3.67 6.65
C SER A 271 10.18 5.07 7.23
N THR A 272 8.95 5.59 7.13
CA THR A 272 8.59 6.94 7.57
C THR A 272 8.26 7.09 9.07
N GLY A 273 8.31 6.00 9.85
CA GLY A 273 8.24 6.07 11.32
C GLY A 273 9.34 6.96 11.93
N ASN A 274 10.39 7.26 11.16
CA ASN A 274 11.46 8.19 11.48
C ASN A 274 11.05 9.67 11.58
N ASN A 275 9.81 10.02 11.26
CA ASN A 275 9.31 11.39 11.37
C ASN A 275 8.93 11.78 12.82
N TRP A 276 9.01 10.84 13.77
CA TRP A 276 8.83 11.11 15.21
C TRP A 276 10.17 11.29 15.92
N SER A 277 10.15 11.90 17.11
CA SER A 277 11.36 12.17 17.87
C SER A 277 12.00 10.88 18.42
N GLY A 278 12.96 10.32 17.66
CA GLY A 278 13.79 9.19 18.10
C GLY A 278 13.30 7.84 17.56
N SER A 279 13.83 6.76 18.11
CA SER A 279 13.39 5.39 17.79
C SER A 279 11.99 5.09 18.28
N ILE A 280 11.35 4.12 17.65
CA ILE A 280 10.13 3.48 18.16
C ILE A 280 10.52 2.65 19.37
N GLY A 281 10.02 3.00 20.56
CA GLY A 281 10.42 2.37 21.81
C GLY A 281 10.23 0.84 21.80
N LYS A 282 9.02 0.39 21.43
CA LYS A 282 8.70 -1.02 21.17
C LYS A 282 7.97 -1.17 19.85
N PHE A 283 8.49 -2.01 18.96
CA PHE A 283 7.87 -2.34 17.70
C PHE A 283 7.39 -3.80 17.69
N THR A 284 6.17 -4.02 17.20
CA THR A 284 5.62 -5.35 16.92
C THR A 284 5.06 -5.36 15.52
N LEU A 285 5.48 -6.31 14.69
CA LEU A 285 4.85 -6.62 13.41
C LEU A 285 4.21 -8.00 13.51
N THR A 286 2.92 -8.08 13.18
CA THR A 286 2.19 -9.33 13.02
C THR A 286 1.66 -9.44 11.59
N VAL A 287 2.15 -10.44 10.84
CA VAL A 287 1.67 -10.77 9.49
C VAL A 287 0.76 -12.00 9.56
N ASP A 288 -0.47 -11.86 9.05
CA ASP A 288 -1.44 -12.94 8.93
C ASP A 288 -1.63 -13.33 7.47
N LYS A 289 -1.34 -14.59 7.13
CA LYS A 289 -1.52 -15.10 5.74
C LYS A 289 -2.96 -15.46 5.38
N GLY A 290 -3.92 -15.24 6.28
CA GLY A 290 -5.36 -15.36 6.08
C GLY A 290 -5.91 -16.79 6.10
N HIS A 291 -5.23 -17.76 5.47
CA HIS A 291 -5.67 -19.16 5.43
C HIS A 291 -4.53 -20.12 5.76
N THR A 292 -4.81 -21.25 6.44
CA THR A 292 -3.79 -22.21 6.90
C THR A 292 -3.01 -22.86 5.78
N ASP A 293 -3.58 -22.93 4.57
CA ASP A 293 -2.94 -23.53 3.40
C ASP A 293 -2.08 -22.56 2.57
N ASN A 294 -2.23 -21.25 2.79
CA ASN A 294 -1.39 -20.26 2.13
C ASN A 294 0.06 -20.36 2.61
N LEU A 295 1.00 -19.84 1.82
CA LEU A 295 2.38 -19.62 2.27
C LEU A 295 2.65 -18.12 2.30
N VAL A 296 3.66 -17.71 3.06
CA VAL A 296 4.03 -16.30 3.21
C VAL A 296 5.54 -16.15 3.27
N SER A 297 6.06 -15.06 2.69
CA SER A 297 7.46 -14.65 2.76
C SER A 297 7.51 -13.13 2.90
N PHE A 298 8.32 -12.64 3.83
CA PHE A 298 8.59 -11.22 4.02
C PHE A 298 9.91 -11.04 4.76
N CYS A 299 10.52 -9.88 4.59
CA CYS A 299 11.74 -9.53 5.31
C CYS A 299 11.42 -9.10 6.74
N GLY A 300 12.00 -9.79 7.72
CA GLY A 300 11.89 -9.45 9.13
C GLY A 300 12.92 -10.18 9.97
N GLU A 301 13.39 -9.56 11.05
CA GLU A 301 14.36 -10.17 11.95
C GLU A 301 13.67 -10.97 13.06
N GLY A 302 14.12 -12.21 13.28
CA GLY A 302 13.63 -13.03 14.39
C GLY A 302 12.15 -13.41 14.29
N VAL A 303 11.59 -13.45 13.08
CA VAL A 303 10.19 -13.79 12.81
C VAL A 303 9.86 -15.18 13.38
N LYS A 304 8.77 -15.27 14.15
CA LYS A 304 8.26 -16.51 14.73
C LYS A 304 6.82 -16.73 14.30
N LYS A 305 6.48 -17.97 13.97
CA LYS A 305 5.08 -18.38 13.83
C LYS A 305 4.43 -18.41 15.22
N ILE A 306 3.39 -17.59 15.43
CA ILE A 306 2.69 -17.46 16.72
C ILE A 306 1.26 -18.04 16.71
N GLY A 307 0.76 -18.39 15.52
CA GLY A 307 -0.55 -19.03 15.35
C GLY A 307 -0.64 -19.81 14.04
N PRO A 308 -1.82 -20.37 13.70
CA PRO A 308 -1.99 -21.15 12.47
C PRO A 308 -1.63 -20.38 11.19
N THR A 309 -1.96 -19.08 11.15
CA THR A 309 -1.76 -18.17 10.02
C THR A 309 -0.86 -16.97 10.33
N THR A 310 -0.51 -16.75 11.60
CA THR A 310 0.15 -15.53 12.06
C THR A 310 1.63 -15.72 12.37
N PHE A 311 2.42 -14.74 11.96
CA PHE A 311 3.86 -14.65 12.13
C PHE A 311 4.20 -13.29 12.75
N GLN A 312 5.09 -13.26 13.73
CA GLN A 312 5.40 -12.05 14.47
C GLN A 312 6.90 -11.82 14.58
N MET A 313 7.32 -10.56 14.45
CA MET A 313 8.60 -10.08 14.92
C MET A 313 8.39 -8.96 15.94
N THR A 314 9.34 -8.82 16.86
CA THR A 314 9.35 -7.73 17.84
C THR A 314 10.74 -7.13 17.90
N ALA A 315 10.80 -5.83 18.16
CA ALA A 315 12.04 -5.08 18.35
C ALA A 315 11.85 -4.01 19.43
N THR A 316 12.96 -3.54 19.99
CA THR A 316 13.01 -2.43 20.96
C THR A 316 14.00 -1.40 20.47
N ASP A 317 13.76 -0.13 20.78
CA ASP A 317 14.54 1.00 20.25
C ASP A 317 14.71 0.89 18.72
N TRP A 318 13.61 0.55 18.06
CA TRP A 318 13.60 0.14 16.67
C TRP A 318 13.63 1.37 15.75
N TRP A 319 14.45 1.26 14.71
CA TRP A 319 14.54 2.24 13.63
C TRP A 319 14.03 1.57 12.36
N PRO A 320 12.99 2.11 11.70
CA PRO A 320 12.57 1.59 10.43
C PRO A 320 13.72 1.57 9.41
N PRO A 321 13.81 0.52 8.57
CA PRO A 321 14.80 0.47 7.50
C PRO A 321 14.67 1.68 6.56
N TYR A 322 15.79 2.32 6.26
CA TYR A 322 15.82 3.43 5.30
C TYR A 322 15.75 2.88 3.87
N GLU A 323 14.91 3.48 3.01
CA GLU A 323 14.72 3.10 1.59
C GLU A 323 14.32 1.64 1.36
N GLN A 324 13.79 0.96 2.38
CA GLN A 324 13.31 -0.41 2.27
C GLN A 324 11.97 -0.54 2.96
N GLU A 325 10.92 -0.71 2.17
CA GLU A 325 9.57 -0.94 2.68
C GLU A 325 9.31 -2.41 3.00
N LEU A 326 8.25 -2.67 3.77
CA LEU A 326 7.81 -4.02 4.06
C LEU A 326 7.06 -4.57 2.85
N GLU A 327 7.59 -5.65 2.30
CA GLU A 327 7.05 -6.33 1.13
C GLU A 327 6.68 -7.77 1.53
N ILE A 328 5.40 -8.09 1.40
CA ILE A 328 4.84 -9.39 1.82
C ILE A 328 4.39 -10.14 0.58
N LEU A 329 5.03 -11.28 0.31
CA LEU A 329 4.58 -12.25 -0.69
C LEU A 329 3.67 -13.27 -0.02
N LEU A 330 2.46 -13.39 -0.52
CA LEU A 330 1.49 -14.41 -0.16
C LEU A 330 1.33 -15.37 -1.33
N LEU A 331 1.48 -16.66 -1.06
CA LEU A 331 1.18 -17.70 -2.04
C LEU A 331 -0.14 -18.32 -1.64
N LYS A 332 -1.20 -17.89 -2.32
CA LYS A 332 -2.55 -18.38 -2.06
C LYS A 332 -2.75 -19.70 -2.77
N LYS A 333 -3.17 -20.71 -2.02
CA LYS A 333 -3.40 -22.03 -2.59
C LYS A 333 -4.58 -21.95 -3.56
N VAL A 334 -4.42 -22.55 -4.73
CA VAL A 334 -5.54 -22.75 -5.66
C VAL A 334 -6.48 -23.76 -5.02
N GLU A 335 -7.74 -23.37 -4.80
CA GLU A 335 -8.77 -24.31 -4.39
C GLU A 335 -9.08 -25.22 -5.57
N ASP A 336 -9.21 -26.53 -5.32
CA ASP A 336 -9.61 -27.47 -6.36
C ASP A 336 -10.98 -27.03 -6.89
N ILE A 337 -11.05 -26.70 -8.18
CA ILE A 337 -12.33 -26.56 -8.87
C ILE A 337 -12.84 -27.99 -9.04
N GLU A 338 -13.65 -28.47 -8.10
CA GLU A 338 -14.39 -29.74 -8.23
C GLU A 338 -15.31 -29.75 -9.45
#